data_AF-A0A3N5AX88-F1
#
_entry.id   AF-A0A3N5AX88-F1
#
_cell.length_a   1.000
_cell.length_b   1.000
_cell.length_c   1.000
_cell.angle_alpha   90.00
_cell.angle_beta   90.00
_cell.angle_gamma   90.00
#
_symmetry.space_group_name_H-M   'P 1'
#
loop_
_entity.id
_entity.type
_entity.pdbx_description
1 polymer ?
#
loop_
_entity_poly.entity_id
_entity_poly.type
_entity_poly.pdbx_seq_one_letter_code
_entity_poly.pdbx_strand_id
1 'polypeptide(L)'
;MKLNIKEAVAHFKANQETIPVAAIRKGDYAFAVIPEEHLYLVVEKGGTGIFLARLGPDLLRLKPLTPEEEKEARAYAIRRLAEAGLL
;
A
#
# COMPACT_ATOMS: atom_id res chain seq x y z
N MET A 1 -16.65 10.44 -1.75
CA MET A 1 -15.62 10.97 -2.67
C MET A 1 -14.95 9.76 -3.33
N LYS A 2 -14.79 9.73 -4.66
CA LYS A 2 -14.19 8.56 -5.34
C LYS A 2 -12.68 8.78 -5.42
N LEU A 3 -11.95 8.29 -4.41
CA LEU A 3 -10.50 8.45 -4.36
C LEU A 3 -9.85 7.69 -5.53
N ASN A 4 -9.06 8.38 -6.34
CA ASN A 4 -8.35 7.77 -7.46
C ASN A 4 -6.90 7.41 -7.09
N ILE A 5 -6.22 6.66 -7.96
CA ILE A 5 -4.87 6.17 -7.69
C ILE A 5 -3.85 7.30 -7.47
N LYS A 6 -3.99 8.45 -8.14
CA LYS A 6 -3.08 9.59 -7.96
C LYS A 6 -3.26 10.22 -6.58
N GLU A 7 -4.50 10.35 -6.12
CA GLU A 7 -4.80 10.85 -4.77
C GLU A 7 -4.27 9.89 -3.70
N ALA A 8 -4.39 8.58 -3.92
CA ALA A 8 -3.84 7.58 -3.01
C ALA A 8 -2.31 7.62 -2.95
N VAL A 9 -1.65 7.80 -4.09
CA VAL A 9 -0.18 7.93 -4.14
C VAL A 9 0.28 9.25 -3.52
N ALA A 10 -0.47 10.35 -3.71
CA ALA A 10 -0.19 11.60 -3.03
C ALA A 10 -0.33 11.46 -1.50
N HIS A 11 -1.36 10.76 -1.03
CA HIS A 11 -1.53 10.44 0.39
C HIS A 11 -0.38 9.58 0.92
N PHE A 12 0.01 8.54 0.17
CA PHE A 12 1.17 7.72 0.50
C PHE A 12 2.45 8.57 0.62
N LYS A 13 2.73 9.43 -0.37
CA LYS A 13 3.91 10.30 -0.38
C LYS A 13 3.93 11.27 0.80
N ALA A 14 2.77 11.85 1.14
CA ALA A 14 2.63 12.76 2.27
C ALA A 14 2.82 12.08 3.64
N ASN A 15 2.52 10.77 3.73
CA ASN A 15 2.54 10.01 4.97
C ASN A 15 3.54 8.83 4.94
N GLN A 16 4.55 8.89 4.07
CA GLN A 16 5.36 7.71 3.71
C GLN A 16 6.08 7.06 4.90
N GLU A 17 6.32 7.80 5.99
CA GLU A 17 6.98 7.30 7.20
C GLU A 17 6.01 6.72 8.23
N THR A 18 4.75 7.16 8.20
CA THR A 18 3.75 6.89 9.26
C THR A 18 2.55 6.09 8.76
N ILE A 19 2.36 5.99 7.44
CA ILE A 19 1.25 5.24 6.85
C ILE A 19 1.32 3.77 7.30
N PRO A 20 0.24 3.21 7.87
CA PRO A 20 0.22 1.80 8.25
C PRO A 20 0.44 0.92 7.03
N VAL A 21 1.36 -0.02 7.14
CA VAL A 21 1.66 -1.01 6.10
C VAL A 21 1.48 -2.41 6.66
N ALA A 22 0.93 -3.28 5.83
CA ALA A 22 0.83 -4.69 6.15
C ALA A 22 1.06 -5.53 4.89
N ALA A 23 1.49 -6.78 5.10
CA ALA A 23 1.55 -7.74 4.01
C ALA A 23 0.19 -8.43 3.83
N ILE A 24 -0.26 -8.53 2.58
CA ILE A 24 -1.43 -9.33 2.19
C ILE A 24 -0.98 -10.70 1.66
N ARG A 25 -1.95 -11.58 1.38
CA ARG A 25 -1.70 -12.90 0.77
C ARG A 25 -0.79 -12.75 -0.46
N LYS A 26 0.17 -13.68 -0.60
CA LYS A 26 1.24 -13.69 -1.64
C LYS A 26 2.38 -12.69 -1.44
N GLY A 27 2.39 -11.92 -0.35
CA GLY A 27 3.53 -11.07 0.03
C GLY A 27 3.50 -9.67 -0.60
N ASP A 28 2.36 -9.27 -1.16
CA ASP A 28 2.13 -7.90 -1.63
C ASP A 28 1.95 -6.95 -0.43
N TYR A 29 2.25 -5.66 -0.64
CA TYR A 29 2.15 -4.66 0.42
C TYR A 29 0.89 -3.83 0.26
N ALA A 30 0.17 -3.63 1.37
CA ALA A 30 -1.02 -2.79 1.44
C ALA A 30 -0.76 -1.62 2.38
N PHE A 31 -0.88 -0.40 1.86
CA PHE A 31 -0.73 0.85 2.60
C PHE A 31 -2.11 1.46 2.83
N ALA A 32 -2.44 1.73 4.10
CA ALA A 32 -3.78 2.18 4.46
C ALA A 32 -3.99 3.66 4.09
N VAL A 33 -4.82 3.92 3.08
CA VAL A 33 -5.11 5.28 2.58
C VAL A 33 -6.32 5.87 3.30
N ILE A 34 -7.40 5.09 3.41
CA ILE A 34 -8.56 5.41 4.25
C ILE A 34 -8.84 4.16 5.09
N PRO A 35 -8.23 4.04 6.29
CA PRO A 35 -8.37 2.87 7.13
C PRO A 35 -9.84 2.54 7.47
N GLU A 36 -10.64 3.57 7.72
CA GLU A 36 -12.06 3.46 8.11
C GLU A 36 -12.95 2.90 6.99
N GLU A 37 -12.58 3.15 5.73
CA GLU A 37 -13.25 2.58 4.55
C GLU A 37 -12.57 1.30 4.05
N HIS A 38 -11.58 0.80 4.79
CA HIS A 38 -10.73 -0.31 4.38
C HIS A 38 -10.11 -0.11 2.99
N LEU A 39 -9.76 1.12 2.63
CA LEU A 39 -9.18 1.45 1.34
C LEU A 39 -7.65 1.47 1.43
N TYR A 40 -7.02 0.63 0.62
CA TYR A 40 -5.58 0.44 0.59
C TYR A 40 -5.00 0.72 -0.79
N LEU A 41 -3.82 1.33 -0.81
CA LEU A 41 -2.92 1.30 -1.94
C LEU A 41 -2.14 0.00 -1.89
N VAL A 42 -2.35 -0.87 -2.87
CA VAL A 42 -1.69 -2.17 -2.97
C VAL A 42 -0.56 -2.09 -4.00
N VAL A 43 0.61 -2.60 -3.61
CA VAL A 43 1.78 -2.74 -4.46
C VAL A 43 2.13 -4.22 -4.51
N GLU A 44 1.99 -4.83 -5.68
CA GLU A 44 2.31 -6.24 -5.89
C GLU A 44 3.82 -6.48 -5.80
N LYS A 45 4.22 -7.53 -5.06
CA LYS A 45 5.62 -7.99 -4.98
C LYS A 45 5.93 -9.02 -6.05
N GLY A 46 4.95 -9.86 -6.39
CA GLY A 46 5.07 -10.91 -7.42
C GLY A 46 4.64 -10.49 -8.84
N GLY A 47 4.15 -9.26 -9.01
CA GLY A 47 3.62 -8.72 -10.25
C GLY A 47 4.02 -7.26 -10.47
N THR A 48 3.41 -6.62 -11.47
CA THR A 48 3.62 -5.19 -11.76
C THR A 48 2.48 -4.30 -11.30
N GLY A 49 1.42 -4.85 -10.70
CA GLY A 49 0.22 -4.13 -10.34
C GLY A 49 0.44 -3.14 -9.20
N ILE A 50 -0.07 -1.92 -9.44
CA ILE A 50 -0.28 -0.90 -8.41
C ILE A 50 -1.73 -0.48 -8.55
N PHE A 51 -2.52 -0.67 -7.50
CA PHE A 51 -3.96 -0.42 -7.57
C PHE A 51 -4.55 -0.08 -6.21
N LEU A 52 -5.75 0.49 -6.26
CA LEU A 52 -6.57 0.71 -5.07
C LEU A 52 -7.48 -0.49 -4.86
N ALA A 53 -7.52 -0.99 -3.63
CA ALA A 53 -8.42 -2.05 -3.24
C ALA A 53 -9.12 -1.71 -1.94
N ARG A 54 -10.44 -1.96 -1.90
CA ARG A 54 -11.17 -2.05 -0.64
C ARG A 54 -11.05 -3.46 -0.13
N LEU A 55 -10.28 -3.64 0.94
CA LEU A 55 -9.98 -4.95 1.51
C LEU A 55 -10.69 -5.07 2.85
N GLY A 56 -11.90 -5.62 2.84
CA GLY A 56 -12.65 -5.85 4.08
C GLY A 56 -11.91 -6.77 5.06
N PRO A 57 -12.26 -6.74 6.35
CA PRO A 57 -11.58 -7.50 7.41
C PRO A 57 -11.51 -9.02 7.13
N ASP A 58 -12.51 -9.60 6.46
CA ASP A 58 -12.53 -11.02 6.09
C ASP A 58 -11.52 -11.38 4.97
N LEU A 59 -11.15 -10.42 4.13
CA LEU A 59 -10.15 -10.57 3.07
C LEU A 59 -8.73 -10.31 3.57
N LEU A 60 -8.61 -9.60 4.69
CA LEU A 60 -7.38 -9.22 5.35
C LEU A 60 -6.85 -10.37 6.21
N ARG A 61 -6.05 -11.25 5.61
CA ARG A 61 -4.92 -11.84 6.35
C ARG A 61 -3.78 -10.84 6.36
N LEU A 62 -4.00 -9.65 6.92
CA LEU A 62 -2.93 -8.68 7.12
C LEU A 62 -1.97 -9.29 8.12
N LYS A 63 -0.77 -9.60 7.65
CA LYS A 63 0.32 -9.92 8.54
C LYS A 63 0.94 -8.59 8.95
N PRO A 64 0.94 -8.22 10.25
CA PRO A 64 1.70 -7.08 10.71
C PRO A 64 3.18 -7.32 10.38
N LEU A 65 3.85 -6.27 9.95
CA LEU A 65 5.26 -6.30 9.59
C LEU A 65 6.11 -5.88 10.79
N THR A 66 7.30 -6.46 10.91
CA THR A 66 8.34 -5.93 11.81
C THR A 66 8.82 -4.56 11.30
N PRO A 67 9.44 -3.72 12.15
CA PRO A 67 9.94 -2.41 11.71
C PRO A 67 10.91 -2.48 10.52
N GLU A 68 11.71 -3.54 10.42
CA GLU A 68 12.60 -3.78 9.29
C GLU A 68 11.82 -4.11 8.01
N GLU A 69 10.81 -4.99 8.11
CA GLU A 69 9.91 -5.31 6.99
C GLU A 69 9.09 -4.10 6.55
N GLU A 70 8.65 -3.24 7.48
CA GLU A 70 7.95 -1.99 7.14
C GLU A 70 8.87 -1.05 6.34
N LYS A 71 10.12 -0.92 6.76
CA LYS A 71 11.13 -0.12 6.04
C LYS A 71 11.38 -0.68 4.63
N GLU A 72 11.52 -2.00 4.50
CA GLU A 72 11.62 -2.65 3.18
C GLU A 72 10.39 -2.39 2.33
N ALA A 73 9.18 -2.55 2.88
CA ALA A 73 7.93 -2.36 2.17
C ALA A 73 7.79 -0.92 1.64
N ARG A 74 8.11 0.07 2.48
CA ARG A 74 8.10 1.50 2.10
C ARG A 74 9.11 1.77 0.98
N ALA A 75 10.36 1.31 1.12
CA ALA A 75 11.37 1.49 0.09
C ALA A 75 10.98 0.82 -1.24
N TYR A 76 10.42 -0.39 -1.16
CA TYR A 76 9.92 -1.12 -2.32
C TYR A 76 8.78 -0.35 -3.01
N ALA A 77 7.80 0.12 -2.26
CA ALA A 77 6.67 0.88 -2.79
C ALA A 77 7.11 2.17 -3.46
N ILE A 78 8.03 2.93 -2.85
CA ILE A 78 8.61 4.15 -3.45
C ILE A 78 9.25 3.83 -4.80
N ARG A 79 10.09 2.78 -4.87
CA ARG A 79 10.72 2.36 -6.12
C ARG A 79 9.68 2.01 -7.19
N ARG A 80 8.69 1.17 -6.84
CA ARG A 80 7.65 0.72 -7.78
C ARG A 80 6.79 1.87 -8.30
N LEU A 81 6.40 2.79 -7.42
CA LEU A 81 5.61 3.96 -7.77
C LEU A 81 6.39 4.91 -8.71
N ALA A 82 7.70 5.08 -8.49
CA ALA A 82 8.56 5.85 -9.38
C ALA A 82 8.71 5.17 -10.76
N GLU A 83 8.92 3.85 -10.80
CA GLU A 83 8.99 3.06 -12.04
C GLU A 83 7.68 3.14 -12.84
N ALA A 84 6.54 3.26 -12.16
CA ALA A 84 5.22 3.43 -12.79
C ALA A 84 4.91 4.89 -13.19
N GLY A 85 5.79 5.85 -12.93
CA GLY A 85 5.57 7.28 -13.21
C GLY A 85 4.47 7.91 -12.36
N LEU A 86 4.20 7.34 -11.17
CA LEU A 86 3.17 7.82 -10.23
C LEU A 86 3.74 8.74 -9.14
N LEU A 87 5.07 8.84 -9.02
CA LEU A 87 5.78 9.50 -7.91
C LEU A 87 6.65 10.68 -8.36
#